data_AF-A0A351F5F5-F1
#
_entry.id   AF-A0A351F5F5-F1
#
_cell.length_a   1.000
_cell.length_b   1.000
_cell.length_c   1.000
_cell.angle_alpha   90.00
_cell.angle_beta   90.00
_cell.angle_gamma   90.00
#
_symmetry.space_group_name_H-M   'P 1'
#
loop_
_entity.id
_entity.type
_entity.pdbx_description
1 polymer ?
#
loop_
_entity_poly.entity_id
_entity_poly.type
_entity_poly.pdbx_seq_one_letter_code
_entity_poly.pdbx_strand_id
1 'polypeptide(L)'
;MFRTATNEKIGAHLSELIDRRFGSTRSFCRDLLKLECPGMPEPTKDEIDKKANKLSQIRQGKKGIQIDDLGYFCELLNVSCEEILSAREHPASGEYRYSNYNMAFSDDERLWENYIHHDEKLILNSDEYNMTVIDYALKFKNYKLLKYLVEKGYIWFVKENHNNYTNTFGAGTKIERKPIYEKDVLDSRLHYIDALRTDMAALAIENGDLEMLTTLHARETPDLYNACEFAGFAIKYSENYNPRLIEKVAMASREVIDYFTSEFSVKTKNGEMRCIFPYTGQLIDKMIEIKSPNTVYAIKNAIEHNKWAHKTLSETLTRAFNNDCKDFSDSEAFDSATQNLNISEDGSFLKYNHLMTDPEVKVKYMTFKTNIVCVKNSSPKQDIGKLVNKLNLIYDDMADPQRKRLLIK
;
A
#
# COMPACT_ATOMS: atom_id res chain seq x y z
N MET A 1 -39.20 0.59 -8.54
CA MET A 1 -39.81 1.78 -9.16
C MET A 1 -40.85 2.30 -8.18
N PHE A 2 -40.77 3.58 -7.79
CA PHE A 2 -41.62 4.17 -6.75
C PHE A 2 -42.80 4.95 -7.37
N ARG A 3 -43.84 5.21 -6.58
CA ARG A 3 -44.95 6.10 -6.97
C ARG A 3 -44.77 7.45 -6.27
N THR A 4 -44.97 8.54 -7.01
CA THR A 4 -44.98 9.89 -6.45
C THR A 4 -46.17 10.05 -5.51
N ALA A 5 -45.90 10.51 -4.29
CA ALA A 5 -46.90 10.82 -3.28
C ALA A 5 -47.67 12.11 -3.63
N THR A 6 -48.73 12.42 -2.88
CA THR A 6 -49.48 13.67 -3.06
C THR A 6 -48.67 14.87 -2.57
N ASN A 7 -48.94 16.05 -3.11
CA ASN A 7 -48.23 17.27 -2.73
C ASN A 7 -48.34 17.57 -1.22
N GLU A 8 -49.45 17.21 -0.57
CA GLU A 8 -49.63 17.36 0.87
C GLU A 8 -48.65 16.48 1.66
N LYS A 9 -48.51 15.21 1.25
CA LYS A 9 -47.55 14.28 1.88
C LYS A 9 -46.12 14.74 1.65
N ILE A 10 -45.79 15.14 0.42
CA ILE A 10 -44.45 15.66 0.06
C ILE A 10 -44.14 16.93 0.87
N GLY A 11 -45.08 17.88 0.93
CA GLY A 11 -44.92 19.14 1.66
C GLY A 11 -44.74 18.94 3.18
N ALA A 12 -45.47 18.00 3.77
CA ALA A 12 -45.32 17.64 5.18
C ALA A 12 -43.95 17.01 5.46
N HIS A 13 -43.49 16.08 4.63
CA HIS A 13 -42.18 15.46 4.79
C HIS A 13 -41.04 16.46 4.57
N LEU A 14 -41.13 17.30 3.53
CA LEU A 14 -40.16 18.36 3.25
C LEU A 14 -40.05 19.35 4.43
N SER A 15 -41.18 19.65 5.09
CA SER A 15 -41.21 20.47 6.30
C SER A 15 -40.38 19.86 7.41
N GLU A 16 -40.55 18.56 7.68
CA GLU A 16 -39.78 17.83 8.69
C GLU A 16 -38.27 17.86 8.39
N LEU A 17 -37.87 17.61 7.13
CA LEU A 17 -36.46 17.62 6.72
C LEU A 17 -35.81 19.00 6.89
N ILE A 18 -36.51 20.06 6.47
CA ILE A 18 -36.02 21.45 6.58
C ILE A 18 -35.92 21.85 8.05
N ASP A 19 -36.95 21.60 8.85
CA ASP A 19 -36.97 21.99 10.25
C ASP A 19 -35.89 21.23 11.04
N ARG A 20 -35.66 19.94 10.72
CA ARG A 20 -34.59 19.12 11.32
C ARG A 20 -33.17 19.63 10.99
N ARG A 21 -32.90 20.00 9.73
CA ARG A 21 -31.53 20.30 9.28
C ARG A 21 -31.16 21.78 9.35
N PHE A 22 -32.11 22.66 9.09
CA PHE A 22 -31.87 24.10 8.97
C PHE A 22 -32.52 24.91 10.10
N GLY A 23 -33.41 24.31 10.90
CA GLY A 23 -34.12 24.95 12.02
C GLY A 23 -35.13 26.04 11.60
N SER A 24 -35.04 26.58 10.38
CA SER A 24 -36.00 27.53 9.84
C SER A 24 -36.02 27.54 8.30
N THR A 25 -37.19 27.83 7.75
CA THR A 25 -37.39 28.01 6.30
C THR A 25 -36.51 29.10 5.70
N ARG A 26 -36.28 30.20 6.43
CA ARG A 26 -35.44 31.30 5.94
C ARG A 26 -33.97 30.91 5.82
N SER A 27 -33.45 30.09 6.74
CA SER A 27 -32.09 29.58 6.65
C SER A 27 -31.91 28.69 5.43
N PHE A 28 -32.85 27.77 5.21
CA PHE A 28 -32.86 26.92 4.01
C PHE A 28 -32.94 27.75 2.72
N CYS A 29 -33.82 28.75 2.63
CA CYS A 29 -33.94 29.60 1.45
C CYS A 29 -32.67 30.43 1.17
N ARG A 30 -31.94 30.85 2.20
CA ARG A 30 -30.67 31.55 2.03
C ARG A 30 -29.63 30.65 1.37
N ASP A 31 -29.48 29.42 1.87
CA ASP A 31 -28.49 28.47 1.36
C ASP A 31 -28.88 27.96 -0.03
N LEU A 32 -30.19 27.82 -0.29
CA LEU A 32 -30.73 27.54 -1.62
C LEU A 32 -30.35 28.61 -2.65
N LEU A 33 -30.52 29.90 -2.32
CA LEU A 33 -30.16 30.99 -3.23
C LEU A 33 -28.65 31.05 -3.51
N LYS A 34 -27.82 30.74 -2.51
CA LYS A 34 -26.35 30.65 -2.69
C LYS A 34 -25.96 29.51 -3.61
N LEU A 35 -26.64 28.38 -3.50
CA LEU A 35 -26.38 27.20 -4.31
C LEU A 35 -26.86 27.37 -5.75
N GLU A 36 -28.02 28.00 -5.96
CA GLU A 36 -28.56 28.32 -7.29
C GLU A 36 -27.69 29.33 -8.06
N CYS A 37 -27.01 30.24 -7.36
CA CYS A 37 -26.23 31.32 -7.97
C CYS A 37 -24.82 31.43 -7.36
N PRO A 38 -23.90 30.50 -7.68
CA PRO A 38 -22.54 30.52 -7.14
C PRO A 38 -21.78 31.79 -7.54
N GLY A 39 -21.17 32.48 -6.57
CA GLY A 39 -20.35 33.67 -6.80
C GLY A 39 -21.10 35.01 -6.79
N MET A 40 -22.41 35.00 -6.51
CA MET A 40 -23.20 36.23 -6.28
C MET A 40 -23.03 36.78 -4.85
N PRO A 41 -23.33 38.08 -4.62
CA PRO A 41 -23.41 38.67 -3.28
C PRO A 41 -24.38 37.93 -2.36
N GLU A 42 -24.27 38.15 -1.04
CA GLU A 42 -25.20 37.59 -0.06
C GLU A 42 -26.67 37.88 -0.42
N PRO A 43 -27.56 36.88 -0.38
CA PRO A 43 -28.96 37.06 -0.76
C PRO A 43 -29.64 38.15 0.06
N THR A 44 -30.35 39.04 -0.62
CA THR A 44 -31.11 40.12 0.02
C THR A 44 -32.34 39.56 0.76
N LYS A 45 -32.86 40.33 1.72
CA LYS A 45 -34.06 39.96 2.47
C LYS A 45 -35.26 39.69 1.55
N ASP A 46 -35.44 40.51 0.51
CA ASP A 46 -36.56 40.39 -0.43
C ASP A 46 -36.47 39.10 -1.27
N GLU A 47 -35.26 38.67 -1.64
CA GLU A 47 -35.03 37.42 -2.35
C GLU A 47 -35.33 36.21 -1.46
N ILE A 48 -34.87 36.25 -0.21
CA ILE A 48 -35.15 35.22 0.80
C ILE A 48 -36.67 35.12 1.04
N ASP A 49 -37.36 36.25 1.23
CA ASP A 49 -38.80 36.26 1.50
C ASP A 49 -39.62 35.77 0.28
N LYS A 50 -39.20 36.10 -0.96
CA LYS A 50 -39.81 35.55 -2.19
C LYS A 50 -39.67 34.03 -2.27
N LYS A 51 -38.47 33.49 -2.03
CA LYS A 51 -38.25 32.03 -2.01
C LYS A 51 -38.99 31.36 -0.85
N ALA A 52 -39.01 31.97 0.33
CA ALA A 52 -39.74 31.45 1.49
C ALA A 52 -41.25 31.37 1.24
N ASN A 53 -41.83 32.35 0.53
CA ASN A 53 -43.24 32.31 0.15
C ASN A 53 -43.55 31.17 -0.84
N LYS A 54 -42.69 30.97 -1.84
CA LYS A 54 -42.80 29.84 -2.78
C LYS A 54 -42.72 28.51 -2.02
N LEU A 55 -41.73 28.37 -1.15
CA LEU A 55 -41.51 27.18 -0.33
C LEU A 55 -42.66 26.93 0.66
N SER A 56 -43.26 27.98 1.23
CA SER A 56 -44.44 27.85 2.10
C SER A 56 -45.64 27.25 1.36
N GLN A 57 -45.81 27.56 0.06
CA GLN A 57 -46.88 26.95 -0.75
C GLN A 57 -46.62 25.47 -1.02
N ILE A 58 -45.35 25.09 -1.18
CA ILE A 58 -44.92 23.69 -1.33
C ILE A 58 -45.11 22.92 -0.02
N ARG A 59 -44.65 23.46 1.11
CA ARG A 59 -44.80 22.87 2.45
C ARG A 59 -46.26 22.59 2.83
N GLN A 60 -47.18 23.45 2.38
CA GLN A 60 -48.62 23.29 2.58
C GLN A 60 -49.30 22.35 1.57
N GLY A 61 -48.55 21.77 0.63
CA GLY A 61 -49.08 20.91 -0.43
C GLY A 61 -49.87 21.63 -1.53
N LYS A 62 -49.94 22.97 -1.50
CA LYS A 62 -50.68 23.77 -2.50
C LYS A 62 -49.99 23.79 -3.86
N LYS A 63 -48.67 23.58 -3.88
CA LYS A 63 -47.86 23.47 -5.10
C LYS A 63 -46.92 22.27 -5.00
N GLY A 64 -46.66 21.63 -6.13
CA GLY A 64 -45.59 20.64 -6.24
C GLY A 64 -44.21 21.31 -6.30
N ILE A 65 -43.18 20.52 -6.03
CA ILE A 65 -41.78 20.92 -6.23
C ILE A 65 -41.53 21.01 -7.74
N GLN A 66 -40.89 22.09 -8.20
CA GLN A 66 -40.47 22.20 -9.59
C GLN A 66 -39.23 21.36 -9.83
N ILE A 67 -39.10 20.77 -11.03
CA ILE A 67 -37.97 19.88 -11.35
C ILE A 67 -36.62 20.58 -11.20
N ASP A 68 -36.55 21.88 -11.53
CA ASP A 68 -35.35 22.70 -11.39
C ASP A 68 -34.94 22.90 -9.92
N ASP A 69 -35.92 22.97 -9.00
CA ASP A 69 -35.65 23.12 -7.56
C ASP A 69 -35.27 21.77 -6.90
N LEU A 70 -35.67 20.64 -7.50
CA LEU A 70 -35.58 19.32 -6.89
C LEU A 70 -34.13 18.90 -6.64
N GLY A 71 -33.23 19.15 -7.60
CA GLY A 71 -31.80 18.83 -7.44
C GLY A 71 -31.16 19.58 -6.27
N TYR A 72 -31.44 20.88 -6.14
CA TYR A 72 -30.95 21.70 -5.04
C TYR A 72 -31.53 21.27 -3.69
N PHE A 73 -32.79 20.85 -3.65
CA PHE A 73 -33.42 20.36 -2.42
C PHE A 73 -32.76 19.05 -1.97
N CYS A 74 -32.49 18.12 -2.90
CA CYS A 74 -31.77 16.88 -2.61
C CYS A 74 -30.39 17.17 -2.02
N GLU A 75 -29.62 18.08 -2.61
CA GLU A 75 -28.27 18.44 -2.15
C GLU A 75 -28.30 19.07 -0.75
N LEU A 76 -29.14 20.08 -0.55
CA LEU A 76 -29.24 20.79 0.72
C LEU A 76 -29.83 19.94 1.85
N LEU A 77 -30.75 19.02 1.54
CA LEU A 77 -31.38 18.15 2.53
C LEU A 77 -30.64 16.82 2.68
N ASN A 78 -29.70 16.49 1.78
CA ASN A 78 -28.93 15.23 1.73
C ASN A 78 -29.87 14.02 1.76
N VAL A 79 -30.86 14.06 0.87
CA VAL A 79 -31.83 12.98 0.63
C VAL A 79 -31.98 12.81 -0.88
N SER A 80 -32.49 11.67 -1.33
CA SER A 80 -32.70 11.45 -2.77
C SER A 80 -34.01 12.07 -3.26
N CYS A 81 -34.14 12.24 -4.57
CA CYS A 81 -35.38 12.73 -5.15
C CYS A 81 -36.53 11.73 -4.92
N GLU A 82 -36.24 10.43 -4.87
CA GLU A 82 -37.22 9.38 -4.57
C GLU A 82 -37.76 9.50 -3.14
N GLU A 83 -36.92 9.86 -2.16
CA GLU A 83 -37.37 10.10 -0.77
C GLU A 83 -38.37 11.25 -0.70
N ILE A 84 -37.98 12.38 -1.29
CA ILE A 84 -38.81 13.59 -1.33
C ILE A 84 -40.12 13.29 -2.05
N LEU A 85 -40.05 12.70 -3.25
CA LEU A 85 -41.21 12.48 -4.11
C LEU A 85 -42.13 11.35 -3.63
N SER A 86 -41.62 10.37 -2.88
CA SER A 86 -42.45 9.31 -2.27
C SER A 86 -42.96 9.68 -0.87
N ALA A 87 -42.60 10.86 -0.35
CA ALA A 87 -42.91 11.29 1.01
C ALA A 87 -42.54 10.23 2.05
N ARG A 88 -41.31 9.71 1.96
CA ARG A 88 -40.74 8.70 2.87
C ARG A 88 -41.31 7.28 2.71
N GLU A 89 -42.24 7.01 1.78
CA GLU A 89 -42.73 5.64 1.50
C GLU A 89 -41.68 4.80 0.76
N HIS A 90 -40.86 5.45 -0.06
CA HIS A 90 -39.57 4.97 -0.50
C HIS A 90 -38.54 5.94 0.06
N PRO A 91 -38.15 5.81 1.34
CA PRO A 91 -37.01 6.57 1.84
C PRO A 91 -35.87 6.30 0.86
N ALA A 92 -34.99 7.29 0.67
CA ALA A 92 -33.91 7.12 -0.27
C ALA A 92 -33.33 5.74 0.02
N SER A 93 -33.20 4.95 -1.03
CA SER A 93 -32.28 3.82 -1.00
C SER A 93 -30.87 4.43 -0.81
N GLY A 94 -30.62 5.04 0.34
CA GLY A 94 -29.95 6.33 0.49
C GLY A 94 -29.91 6.77 1.96
N GLU A 95 -30.74 6.18 2.82
CA GLU A 95 -30.16 5.40 3.92
C GLU A 95 -29.46 4.17 3.31
N TYR A 96 -28.30 4.46 2.70
CA TYR A 96 -27.33 3.56 2.07
C TYR A 96 -27.86 2.60 0.99
N ARG A 97 -27.89 3.06 -0.28
CA ARG A 97 -27.41 2.17 -1.35
C ARG A 97 -25.95 1.91 -1.06
N TYR A 98 -25.72 0.91 -0.21
CA TYR A 98 -24.43 0.29 -0.02
C TYR A 98 -23.92 -0.09 -1.40
N SER A 99 -22.93 0.63 -1.88
CA SER A 99 -22.24 0.33 -3.12
C SER A 99 -20.75 0.46 -2.85
N ASN A 100 -19.96 -0.31 -3.59
CA ASN A 100 -18.52 -0.27 -3.49
C ASN A 100 -18.00 1.15 -3.69
N TYR A 101 -18.57 1.88 -4.65
CA TYR A 101 -18.25 3.28 -4.94
C TYR A 101 -18.52 4.22 -3.75
N ASN A 102 -19.75 4.22 -3.22
CA ASN A 102 -20.14 5.17 -2.17
C ASN A 102 -19.37 4.92 -0.88
N MET A 103 -19.14 3.66 -0.54
CA MET A 103 -18.42 3.30 0.69
C MET A 103 -16.94 3.66 0.59
N ALA A 104 -16.34 3.48 -0.59
CA ALA A 104 -14.97 3.90 -0.86
C ALA A 104 -14.77 5.42 -0.85
N PHE A 105 -15.81 6.21 -1.13
CA PHE A 105 -15.74 7.67 -1.06
C PHE A 105 -16.07 8.22 0.34
N SER A 106 -16.83 7.48 1.14
CA SER A 106 -17.23 7.86 2.50
C SER A 106 -16.05 8.01 3.45
N ASP A 107 -16.15 8.92 4.40
CA ASP A 107 -15.22 9.12 5.53
C ASP A 107 -15.86 8.73 6.89
N ASP A 108 -17.05 8.12 6.88
CA ASP A 108 -17.81 7.74 8.08
C ASP A 108 -17.69 6.24 8.38
N GLU A 109 -16.98 5.93 9.47
CA GLU A 109 -16.75 4.58 9.99
C GLU A 109 -18.05 3.81 10.28
N ARG A 110 -19.13 4.50 10.70
CA ARG A 110 -20.41 3.83 10.95
C ARG A 110 -20.99 3.25 9.67
N LEU A 111 -20.74 3.90 8.53
CA LEU A 111 -21.22 3.43 7.23
C LEU A 111 -20.42 2.24 6.78
N TRP A 112 -19.10 2.28 6.97
CA TRP A 112 -18.22 1.16 6.67
C TRP A 112 -18.61 -0.06 7.49
N GLU A 113 -18.87 0.12 8.79
CA GLU A 113 -19.26 -1.00 9.66
C GLU A 113 -20.59 -1.60 9.23
N ASN A 114 -21.61 -0.77 8.98
CA ASN A 114 -22.90 -1.26 8.50
C ASN A 114 -22.79 -1.94 7.12
N TYR A 115 -21.94 -1.42 6.24
CA TYR A 115 -21.67 -1.98 4.91
C TYR A 115 -21.01 -3.35 4.97
N ILE A 116 -20.00 -3.52 5.83
CA ILE A 116 -19.27 -4.78 6.02
C ILE A 116 -20.22 -5.86 6.55
N HIS A 117 -21.11 -5.49 7.47
CA HIS A 117 -22.05 -6.42 8.10
C HIS A 117 -23.34 -6.61 7.32
N HIS A 118 -23.62 -5.76 6.33
CA HIS A 118 -24.86 -5.79 5.54
C HIS A 118 -25.16 -7.20 5.02
N ASP A 119 -26.43 -7.59 5.08
CA ASP A 119 -26.86 -8.95 4.77
C ASP A 119 -26.37 -9.37 3.38
N GLU A 120 -26.49 -8.53 2.37
CA GLU A 120 -26.06 -8.82 0.99
C GLU A 120 -24.55 -9.02 0.78
N LYS A 121 -23.69 -8.78 1.78
CA LYS A 121 -22.22 -8.97 1.69
C LYS A 121 -21.59 -8.35 0.45
N LEU A 122 -22.03 -7.14 0.10
CA LEU A 122 -21.60 -6.44 -1.12
C LEU A 122 -20.08 -6.22 -1.17
N ILE A 123 -19.44 -6.02 -0.02
CA ILE A 123 -17.98 -5.90 0.12
C ILE A 123 -17.19 -7.07 -0.49
N LEU A 124 -17.77 -8.27 -0.50
CA LEU A 124 -17.13 -9.47 -1.05
C LEU A 124 -17.27 -9.59 -2.58
N ASN A 125 -17.99 -8.68 -3.21
CA ASN A 125 -18.33 -8.76 -4.63
C ASN A 125 -17.84 -7.51 -5.37
N SER A 126 -17.51 -7.68 -6.65
CA SER A 126 -17.37 -6.53 -7.55
C SER A 126 -18.75 -6.03 -7.98
N ASP A 127 -18.81 -4.75 -8.34
CA ASP A 127 -19.99 -4.14 -8.94
C ASP A 127 -20.06 -4.38 -10.46
N GLU A 128 -21.00 -3.72 -11.15
CA GLU A 128 -21.18 -3.83 -12.60
C GLU A 128 -19.96 -3.38 -13.43
N TYR A 129 -19.01 -2.65 -12.82
CA TYR A 129 -17.75 -2.25 -13.44
C TYR A 129 -16.60 -3.22 -13.14
N ASN A 130 -16.90 -4.35 -12.49
CA ASN A 130 -15.93 -5.29 -11.98
C ASN A 130 -14.95 -4.66 -10.97
N MET A 131 -15.43 -3.71 -10.16
CA MET A 131 -14.64 -3.00 -9.15
C MET A 131 -15.14 -3.32 -7.74
N THR A 132 -14.21 -3.60 -6.83
CA THR A 132 -14.48 -3.79 -5.40
C THR A 132 -14.37 -2.47 -4.65
N VAL A 133 -14.80 -2.45 -3.38
CA VAL A 133 -14.60 -1.28 -2.52
C VAL A 133 -13.11 -0.93 -2.36
N ILE A 134 -12.22 -1.94 -2.37
CA ILE A 134 -10.77 -1.73 -2.24
C ILE A 134 -10.23 -1.00 -3.47
N ASP A 135 -10.69 -1.39 -4.66
CA ASP A 135 -10.24 -0.75 -5.90
C ASP A 135 -10.66 0.71 -5.96
N TYR A 136 -11.90 1.01 -5.58
CA TYR A 136 -12.36 2.39 -5.50
C TYR A 136 -11.64 3.16 -4.39
N ALA A 137 -11.40 2.56 -3.23
CA ALA A 137 -10.72 3.23 -2.13
C ALA A 137 -9.28 3.58 -2.50
N LEU A 138 -8.57 2.69 -3.22
CA LEU A 138 -7.26 2.98 -3.80
C LEU A 138 -7.36 4.09 -4.84
N LYS A 139 -8.35 4.04 -5.74
CA LYS A 139 -8.59 5.07 -6.77
C LYS A 139 -8.88 6.45 -6.19
N PHE A 140 -9.67 6.52 -5.12
CA PHE A 140 -10.01 7.75 -4.41
C PHE A 140 -8.97 8.15 -3.36
N LYS A 141 -7.94 7.31 -3.15
CA LYS A 141 -6.95 7.47 -2.09
C LYS A 141 -7.58 7.57 -0.70
N ASN A 142 -8.68 6.87 -0.46
CA ASN A 142 -9.31 6.78 0.85
C ASN A 142 -8.52 5.85 1.76
N TYR A 143 -7.39 6.36 2.25
CA TYR A 143 -6.49 5.64 3.12
C TYR A 143 -7.13 5.30 4.47
N LYS A 144 -8.05 6.14 4.98
CA LYS A 144 -8.74 5.91 6.25
C LYS A 144 -9.58 4.64 6.20
N LEU A 145 -10.36 4.43 5.15
CA LEU A 145 -11.13 3.19 4.97
C LEU A 145 -10.22 1.97 4.88
N LEU A 146 -9.18 2.03 4.05
CA LEU A 146 -8.26 0.89 3.87
C LEU A 146 -7.56 0.53 5.18
N LYS A 147 -7.09 1.55 5.91
CA LYS A 147 -6.48 1.40 7.22
C LYS A 147 -7.48 0.80 8.22
N TYR A 148 -8.71 1.30 8.27
CA TYR A 148 -9.79 0.76 9.10
C TYR A 148 -10.01 -0.73 8.85
N LEU A 149 -10.11 -1.15 7.58
CA LEU A 149 -10.33 -2.55 7.22
C LEU A 149 -9.19 -3.46 7.68
N VAL A 150 -7.94 -3.00 7.60
CA VAL A 150 -6.75 -3.74 8.05
C VAL A 150 -6.66 -3.78 9.58
N GLU A 151 -6.83 -2.65 10.27
CA GLU A 151 -6.72 -2.57 11.74
C GLU A 151 -7.81 -3.34 12.46
N LYS A 152 -9.03 -3.34 11.91
CA LYS A 152 -10.13 -4.19 12.41
C LYS A 152 -9.95 -5.66 12.00
N GLY A 153 -8.95 -5.96 11.18
CA GLY A 153 -8.62 -7.29 10.67
C GLY A 153 -9.68 -7.86 9.74
N TYR A 154 -10.52 -7.04 9.11
CA TYR A 154 -11.48 -7.51 8.11
C TYR A 154 -10.77 -8.05 6.88
N ILE A 155 -9.69 -7.38 6.48
CA ILE A 155 -8.80 -7.81 5.40
C ILE A 155 -7.34 -7.81 5.90
N TRP A 156 -6.48 -8.51 5.18
CA TRP A 156 -5.04 -8.41 5.32
C TRP A 156 -4.38 -8.49 3.94
N PHE A 157 -3.27 -7.78 3.78
CA PHE A 157 -2.42 -7.89 2.58
C PHE A 157 -1.26 -8.89 2.77
N VAL A 158 -1.00 -9.25 4.02
CA VAL A 158 0.08 -10.12 4.45
C VAL A 158 -0.52 -11.16 5.40
N LYS A 159 -0.38 -12.44 5.08
CA LYS A 159 -0.78 -13.54 5.96
C LYS A 159 0.22 -13.67 7.11
N GLU A 160 -0.24 -13.92 8.34
CA GLU A 160 0.66 -14.08 9.48
C GLU A 160 1.67 -15.24 9.33
N ASN A 161 1.32 -16.29 8.57
CA ASN A 161 2.16 -17.48 8.46
C ASN A 161 3.10 -17.43 7.25
N HIS A 162 4.37 -17.10 7.51
CA HIS A 162 5.46 -17.02 6.54
C HIS A 162 5.76 -18.33 5.78
N ASN A 163 5.29 -19.50 6.24
CA ASN A 163 5.49 -20.77 5.52
C ASN A 163 4.77 -20.82 4.16
N ASN A 164 3.92 -19.82 3.86
CA ASN A 164 3.13 -19.75 2.63
C ASN A 164 3.55 -18.58 1.73
N TYR A 165 4.66 -17.89 2.00
CA TYR A 165 5.15 -16.80 1.14
C TYR A 165 5.91 -17.36 -0.07
N THR A 166 5.21 -18.12 -0.91
CA THR A 166 5.80 -18.70 -2.12
C THR A 166 5.92 -17.63 -3.20
N ASN A 167 4.80 -17.18 -3.76
CA ASN A 167 4.78 -16.17 -4.83
C ASN A 167 4.22 -14.81 -4.36
N THR A 168 3.47 -14.78 -3.26
CA THR A 168 2.87 -13.56 -2.70
C THR A 168 2.91 -13.61 -1.17
N PHE A 169 2.64 -12.49 -0.50
CA PHE A 169 2.49 -12.44 0.96
C PHE A 169 1.15 -13.01 1.46
N GLY A 170 0.24 -13.43 0.57
CA GLY A 170 -1.00 -14.10 0.93
C GLY A 170 -2.09 -13.20 1.51
N ALA A 171 -2.55 -12.22 0.75
CA ALA A 171 -3.69 -11.38 1.14
C ALA A 171 -5.01 -12.17 1.22
N GLY A 172 -5.99 -11.66 1.98
CA GLY A 172 -7.29 -12.31 2.17
C GLY A 172 -8.24 -11.51 3.07
N THR A 173 -9.40 -12.10 3.35
CA THR A 173 -10.47 -11.50 4.17
C THR A 173 -11.04 -12.50 5.17
N LYS A 174 -11.49 -12.02 6.35
CA LYS A 174 -12.25 -12.81 7.33
C LYS A 174 -13.76 -12.63 7.19
N ILE A 175 -14.21 -11.78 6.27
CA ILE A 175 -15.63 -11.49 6.09
C ILE A 175 -16.30 -12.74 5.51
N GLU A 176 -17.23 -13.33 6.26
CA GLU A 176 -17.90 -14.57 5.84
C GLU A 176 -18.91 -14.33 4.72
N ARG A 177 -18.81 -15.15 3.67
CA ARG A 177 -19.77 -15.18 2.57
C ARG A 177 -21.04 -15.93 2.98
N LYS A 178 -22.20 -15.57 2.38
CA LYS A 178 -23.43 -16.36 2.57
C LYS A 178 -23.21 -17.78 2.01
N PRO A 179 -23.66 -18.85 2.70
CA PRO A 179 -23.44 -20.25 2.27
C PRO A 179 -23.95 -20.60 0.87
N ILE A 180 -24.93 -19.85 0.35
CA ILE A 180 -25.53 -20.06 -0.96
C ILE A 180 -24.65 -19.61 -2.14
N TYR A 181 -23.54 -18.91 -1.89
CA TYR A 181 -22.63 -18.42 -2.94
C TYR A 181 -21.26 -19.07 -2.81
N GLU A 182 -20.75 -19.61 -3.92
CA GLU A 182 -19.53 -20.44 -3.90
C GLU A 182 -18.20 -19.67 -4.01
N LYS A 183 -18.20 -18.44 -4.55
CA LYS A 183 -16.95 -17.73 -4.90
C LYS A 183 -16.88 -16.31 -4.37
N ASP A 184 -15.79 -15.98 -3.70
CA ASP A 184 -15.47 -14.64 -3.24
C ASP A 184 -14.57 -13.90 -4.24
N VAL A 185 -15.11 -12.82 -4.82
CA VAL A 185 -14.37 -11.98 -5.77
C VAL A 185 -13.32 -11.14 -5.05
N LEU A 186 -13.62 -10.64 -3.84
CA LEU A 186 -12.66 -9.90 -3.04
C LEU A 186 -11.49 -10.81 -2.61
N ASP A 187 -11.78 -12.00 -2.09
CA ASP A 187 -10.72 -12.95 -1.69
C ASP A 187 -9.83 -13.32 -2.89
N SER A 188 -10.44 -13.65 -4.02
CA SER A 188 -9.71 -13.90 -5.26
C SER A 188 -8.85 -12.69 -5.65
N ARG A 189 -9.42 -11.49 -5.61
CA ARG A 189 -8.72 -10.25 -6.01
C ARG A 189 -7.57 -9.89 -5.08
N LEU A 190 -7.72 -10.13 -3.78
CA LEU A 190 -6.65 -9.99 -2.79
C LEU A 190 -5.56 -11.04 -3.05
N HIS A 191 -5.93 -12.30 -3.22
CA HIS A 191 -4.99 -13.42 -3.32
C HIS A 191 -4.01 -13.30 -4.50
N TYR A 192 -4.49 -12.80 -5.64
CA TYR A 192 -3.70 -12.80 -6.89
C TYR A 192 -2.99 -11.48 -7.21
N ILE A 193 -3.17 -10.40 -6.42
CA ILE A 193 -2.70 -9.06 -6.81
C ILE A 193 -1.82 -8.41 -5.73
N ASP A 194 -0.49 -8.66 -5.79
CA ASP A 194 0.49 -7.93 -4.96
C ASP A 194 0.51 -6.41 -5.28
N ALA A 195 0.00 -6.02 -6.45
CA ALA A 195 -0.17 -4.60 -6.81
C ALA A 195 -1.07 -3.86 -5.80
N LEU A 196 -2.10 -4.50 -5.22
CA LEU A 196 -2.95 -3.86 -4.22
C LEU A 196 -2.17 -3.57 -2.92
N ARG A 197 -1.30 -4.48 -2.49
CA ARG A 197 -0.42 -4.28 -1.32
C ARG A 197 0.53 -3.11 -1.57
N THR A 198 1.15 -3.06 -2.75
CA THR A 198 2.09 -1.98 -3.08
C THR A 198 1.41 -0.63 -3.33
N ASP A 199 0.18 -0.60 -3.84
CA ASP A 199 -0.63 0.61 -3.94
C ASP A 199 -1.06 1.11 -2.53
N MET A 200 -1.42 0.20 -1.62
CA MET A 200 -1.69 0.55 -0.22
C MET A 200 -0.41 1.08 0.47
N ALA A 201 0.76 0.48 0.19
CA ALA A 201 2.03 1.00 0.69
C ALA A 201 2.35 2.40 0.14
N ALA A 202 2.00 2.69 -1.11
CA ALA A 202 2.14 4.04 -1.68
C ALA A 202 1.26 5.07 -0.94
N LEU A 203 0.03 4.70 -0.55
CA LEU A 203 -0.81 5.56 0.29
C LEU A 203 -0.25 5.72 1.71
N ALA A 204 0.27 4.67 2.32
CA ALA A 204 0.91 4.74 3.63
C ALA A 204 2.15 5.66 3.61
N ILE A 205 2.94 5.65 2.53
CA ILE A 205 4.03 6.61 2.30
C ILE A 205 3.50 8.04 2.25
N GLU A 206 2.45 8.31 1.46
CA GLU A 206 1.84 9.64 1.35
C GLU A 206 1.31 10.15 2.71
N ASN A 207 0.93 9.26 3.61
CA ASN A 207 0.45 9.58 4.96
C ASN A 207 1.52 9.49 6.06
N GLY A 208 2.78 9.14 5.73
CA GLY A 208 3.87 8.99 6.69
C GLY A 208 3.65 7.87 7.73
N ASP A 209 2.85 6.86 7.40
CA ASP A 209 2.41 5.81 8.32
C ASP A 209 3.39 4.62 8.34
N LEU A 210 4.45 4.74 9.13
CA LEU A 210 5.50 3.71 9.23
C LEU A 210 5.00 2.39 9.82
N GLU A 211 3.99 2.43 10.69
CA GLU A 211 3.38 1.23 11.27
C GLU A 211 2.68 0.43 10.17
N MET A 212 1.85 1.08 9.36
CA MET A 212 1.21 0.43 8.22
C MET A 212 2.24 -0.07 7.19
N LEU A 213 3.31 0.67 6.92
CA LEU A 213 4.37 0.19 6.03
C LEU A 213 5.04 -1.10 6.56
N THR A 214 5.15 -1.23 7.88
CA THR A 214 5.66 -2.43 8.54
C THR A 214 4.65 -3.58 8.40
N THR A 215 3.36 -3.33 8.67
CA THR A 215 2.28 -4.30 8.50
C THR A 215 2.17 -4.84 7.07
N LEU A 216 2.47 -4.01 6.07
CA LEU A 216 2.43 -4.38 4.65
C LEU A 216 3.71 -5.06 4.15
N HIS A 217 4.74 -5.23 4.99
CA HIS A 217 6.09 -5.60 4.57
C HIS A 217 6.57 -4.78 3.36
N ALA A 218 6.37 -3.45 3.40
CA ALA A 218 6.53 -2.58 2.23
C ALA A 218 7.96 -2.57 1.65
N ARG A 219 8.97 -2.88 2.46
CA ARG A 219 10.38 -2.98 2.07
C ARG A 219 10.87 -4.41 1.81
N GLU A 220 9.97 -5.38 1.75
CA GLU A 220 10.29 -6.80 1.61
C GLU A 220 9.61 -7.39 0.37
N THR A 221 10.15 -8.53 -0.10
CA THR A 221 9.57 -9.32 -1.19
C THR A 221 9.43 -10.78 -0.74
N PRO A 222 8.45 -11.54 -1.28
CA PRO A 222 8.32 -12.97 -0.98
C PRO A 222 9.60 -13.76 -1.29
N ASP A 223 10.35 -13.35 -2.33
CA ASP A 223 11.63 -13.96 -2.72
C ASP A 223 12.67 -13.98 -1.60
N LEU A 224 12.69 -12.97 -0.72
CA LEU A 224 13.60 -12.95 0.42
C LEU A 224 13.35 -14.11 1.38
N TYR A 225 12.08 -14.45 1.61
CA TYR A 225 11.68 -15.55 2.48
C TYR A 225 12.05 -16.89 1.85
N ASN A 226 11.81 -17.06 0.56
CA ASN A 226 12.23 -18.25 -0.17
C ASN A 226 13.76 -18.42 -0.19
N ALA A 227 14.51 -17.33 -0.41
CA ALA A 227 15.97 -17.35 -0.40
C ALA A 227 16.54 -17.66 1.00
N CYS A 228 15.87 -17.18 2.05
CA CYS A 228 16.21 -17.49 3.44
C CYS A 228 15.99 -18.98 3.72
N GLU A 229 14.80 -19.50 3.41
CA GLU A 229 14.37 -20.88 3.71
C GLU A 229 15.11 -21.93 2.87
N PHE A 230 15.30 -21.69 1.57
CA PHE A 230 15.81 -22.67 0.62
C PHE A 230 17.19 -22.31 0.09
N ALA A 231 18.18 -23.16 0.36
CA ALA A 231 19.55 -22.99 -0.12
C ALA A 231 19.70 -23.00 -1.64
N GLY A 232 18.70 -23.43 -2.42
CA GLY A 232 18.74 -23.48 -3.89
C GLY A 232 17.94 -22.39 -4.61
N PHE A 233 17.18 -21.56 -3.90
CA PHE A 233 16.23 -20.64 -4.55
C PHE A 233 16.95 -19.53 -5.33
N ALA A 234 16.47 -19.27 -6.55
CA ALA A 234 16.93 -18.17 -7.39
C ALA A 234 16.05 -16.96 -7.10
N ILE A 235 16.69 -15.83 -6.77
CA ILE A 235 15.97 -14.56 -6.55
C ILE A 235 15.58 -13.95 -7.88
N LYS A 236 14.36 -13.40 -7.92
CA LYS A 236 13.79 -12.74 -9.09
C LYS A 236 13.23 -11.36 -8.75
N TYR A 237 14.05 -10.49 -8.17
CA TYR A 237 13.61 -9.15 -7.77
C TYR A 237 13.00 -8.35 -8.92
N SER A 238 13.43 -8.57 -10.16
CA SER A 238 12.87 -7.90 -11.34
C SER A 238 11.36 -8.16 -11.52
N GLU A 239 10.86 -9.34 -11.17
CA GLU A 239 9.43 -9.68 -11.27
C GLU A 239 8.57 -8.89 -10.27
N ASN A 240 9.16 -8.52 -9.12
CA ASN A 240 8.49 -7.80 -8.04
C ASN A 240 8.76 -6.27 -8.05
N TYR A 241 9.47 -5.77 -9.07
CA TYR A 241 9.85 -4.36 -9.16
C TYR A 241 8.65 -3.46 -9.46
N ASN A 242 8.32 -2.54 -8.55
CA ASN A 242 7.27 -1.54 -8.74
C ASN A 242 7.87 -0.13 -8.89
N PRO A 243 7.95 0.45 -10.11
CA PRO A 243 8.54 1.76 -10.33
C PRO A 243 7.75 2.90 -9.64
N ARG A 244 6.43 2.76 -9.50
CA ARG A 244 5.60 3.77 -8.81
C ARG A 244 5.93 3.83 -7.33
N LEU A 245 6.17 2.68 -6.70
CA LEU A 245 6.62 2.63 -5.31
C LEU A 245 7.97 3.35 -5.15
N ILE A 246 8.93 3.09 -6.04
CA ILE A 246 10.24 3.76 -6.02
C ILE A 246 10.10 5.27 -6.14
N GLU A 247 9.27 5.76 -7.06
CA GLU A 247 8.98 7.19 -7.20
C GLU A 247 8.42 7.80 -5.92
N LYS A 248 7.47 7.12 -5.29
CA LYS A 248 6.85 7.58 -4.04
C LYS A 248 7.86 7.62 -2.89
N VAL A 249 8.66 6.58 -2.73
CA VAL A 249 9.71 6.53 -1.70
C VAL A 249 10.74 7.63 -1.94
N ALA A 250 11.23 7.81 -3.17
CA ALA A 250 12.27 8.81 -3.49
C ALA A 250 11.87 10.26 -3.13
N MET A 251 10.57 10.56 -3.21
CA MET A 251 9.97 11.85 -2.87
C MET A 251 9.52 11.98 -1.41
N ALA A 252 9.63 10.91 -0.60
CA ALA A 252 9.09 10.86 0.74
C ALA A 252 9.95 11.61 1.79
N SER A 253 9.42 11.67 3.01
CA SER A 253 10.12 12.25 4.16
C SER A 253 11.38 11.45 4.52
N ARG A 254 12.23 12.03 5.36
CA ARG A 254 13.47 11.38 5.80
C ARG A 254 13.20 10.09 6.55
N GLU A 255 12.15 10.05 7.36
CA GLU A 255 11.74 8.89 8.17
C GLU A 255 11.32 7.72 7.28
N VAL A 256 10.58 8.00 6.20
CA VAL A 256 10.21 6.97 5.21
C VAL A 256 11.44 6.47 4.46
N ILE A 257 12.34 7.37 4.02
CA ILE A 257 13.61 6.97 3.41
C ILE A 257 14.41 6.08 4.36
N ASP A 258 14.45 6.42 5.64
CA ASP A 258 15.15 5.65 6.65
C ASP A 258 14.52 4.26 6.84
N TYR A 259 13.19 4.17 6.89
CA TYR A 259 12.49 2.88 6.93
C TYR A 259 12.90 1.97 5.76
N PHE A 260 12.91 2.48 4.52
CA PHE A 260 13.28 1.68 3.35
C PHE A 260 14.78 1.38 3.28
N THR A 261 15.64 2.29 3.73
CA THR A 261 17.11 2.12 3.57
C THR A 261 17.80 1.58 4.82
N SER A 262 17.09 1.42 5.94
CA SER A 262 17.59 0.72 7.12
C SER A 262 17.55 -0.77 6.91
N GLU A 263 18.51 -1.46 7.52
CA GLU A 263 18.56 -2.92 7.49
C GLU A 263 17.41 -3.54 8.30
N PHE A 264 17.04 -4.76 7.93
CA PHE A 264 16.02 -5.57 8.60
C PHE A 264 16.38 -7.05 8.53
N SER A 265 15.72 -7.84 9.38
CA SER A 265 15.88 -9.30 9.39
C SER A 265 14.67 -9.98 8.76
N VAL A 266 14.92 -10.86 7.80
CA VAL A 266 13.97 -11.85 7.31
C VAL A 266 14.20 -13.14 8.08
N LYS A 267 13.15 -13.65 8.72
CA LYS A 267 13.22 -14.86 9.57
C LYS A 267 12.29 -15.92 9.03
N THR A 268 12.82 -17.13 8.92
CA THR A 268 12.06 -18.33 8.56
C THR A 268 12.35 -19.44 9.57
N LYS A 269 11.78 -20.64 9.36
CA LYS A 269 12.06 -21.77 10.26
C LYS A 269 13.51 -22.24 10.17
N ASN A 270 14.11 -22.10 8.99
CA ASN A 270 15.45 -22.64 8.71
C ASN A 270 16.57 -21.60 8.77
N GLY A 271 16.27 -20.32 8.99
CA GLY A 271 17.31 -19.30 9.03
C GLY A 271 16.83 -17.88 9.30
N GLU A 272 17.81 -17.01 9.45
CA GLU A 272 17.65 -15.57 9.51
C GLU A 272 18.62 -14.92 8.52
N MET A 273 18.13 -13.93 7.79
CA MET A 273 18.89 -13.18 6.81
C MET A 273 18.76 -11.69 7.10
N ARG A 274 19.90 -11.00 7.21
CA ARG A 274 19.94 -9.53 7.29
C ARG A 274 19.93 -8.95 5.88
N CYS A 275 19.02 -8.02 5.63
CA CYS A 275 18.78 -7.41 4.33
C CYS A 275 18.62 -5.90 4.46
N ILE A 276 18.73 -5.21 3.33
CA ILE A 276 18.21 -3.86 3.10
C ILE A 276 17.09 -3.95 2.05
N PHE A 277 16.34 -2.88 1.77
CA PHE A 277 15.33 -2.92 0.72
C PHE A 277 15.94 -3.38 -0.62
N PRO A 278 15.39 -4.42 -1.27
CA PRO A 278 15.97 -5.01 -2.49
C PRO A 278 16.28 -4.00 -3.60
N TYR A 279 15.48 -2.94 -3.69
CA TYR A 279 15.57 -1.93 -4.74
C TYR A 279 16.32 -0.66 -4.30
N THR A 280 17.17 -0.74 -3.28
CA THR A 280 17.91 0.42 -2.74
C THR A 280 18.78 1.10 -3.81
N GLY A 281 19.40 0.34 -4.71
CA GLY A 281 20.20 0.90 -5.81
C GLY A 281 19.36 1.76 -6.76
N GLN A 282 18.22 1.22 -7.22
CA GLN A 282 17.26 1.89 -8.08
C GLN A 282 16.60 3.10 -7.39
N LEU A 283 16.33 2.98 -6.08
CA LEU A 283 15.86 4.09 -5.27
C LEU A 283 16.87 5.23 -5.24
N ILE A 284 18.15 4.93 -4.97
CA ILE A 284 19.22 5.94 -4.98
C ILE A 284 19.36 6.55 -6.38
N ASP A 285 19.33 5.74 -7.45
CA ASP A 285 19.37 6.23 -8.83
C ASP A 285 18.27 7.26 -9.09
N LYS A 286 17.04 6.98 -8.65
CA LYS A 286 15.89 7.89 -8.77
C LYS A 286 16.07 9.14 -7.91
N MET A 287 16.55 8.98 -6.67
CA MET A 287 16.80 10.10 -5.75
C MET A 287 17.88 11.06 -6.29
N ILE A 288 18.91 10.55 -6.99
CA ILE A 288 19.91 11.36 -7.70
C ILE A 288 19.24 12.15 -8.84
N GLU A 289 18.43 11.48 -9.66
CA GLU A 289 17.72 12.08 -10.80
C GLU A 289 16.84 13.26 -10.37
N ILE A 290 16.00 13.05 -9.34
CA ILE A 290 15.07 14.07 -8.84
C ILE A 290 15.72 15.06 -7.86
N LYS A 291 17.04 14.91 -7.61
CA LYS A 291 17.82 15.75 -6.67
C LYS A 291 17.21 15.77 -5.26
N SER A 292 16.75 14.62 -4.77
CA SER A 292 16.17 14.47 -3.43
C SER A 292 17.15 14.95 -2.35
N PRO A 293 16.70 15.69 -1.32
CA PRO A 293 17.58 16.14 -0.23
C PRO A 293 18.09 14.96 0.62
N ASN A 294 17.40 13.82 0.58
CA ASN A 294 17.69 12.64 1.41
C ASN A 294 18.70 11.68 0.76
N THR A 295 19.19 11.97 -0.46
CA THR A 295 20.06 11.06 -1.24
C THR A 295 21.34 10.67 -0.49
N VAL A 296 21.99 11.62 0.17
CA VAL A 296 23.22 11.35 0.95
C VAL A 296 22.96 10.35 2.07
N TYR A 297 21.78 10.40 2.68
CA TYR A 297 21.40 9.51 3.77
C TYR A 297 21.21 8.08 3.26
N ALA A 298 20.43 7.91 2.20
CA ALA A 298 20.22 6.60 1.55
C ALA A 298 21.54 5.93 1.13
N ILE A 299 22.46 6.69 0.52
CA ILE A 299 23.78 6.16 0.11
C ILE A 299 24.61 5.74 1.32
N LYS A 300 24.59 6.50 2.43
CA LYS A 300 25.33 6.13 3.64
C LYS A 300 24.82 4.81 4.23
N ASN A 301 23.50 4.62 4.31
CA ASN A 301 22.93 3.37 4.78
C ASN A 301 23.34 2.19 3.88
N ALA A 302 23.29 2.38 2.55
CA ALA A 302 23.75 1.36 1.60
C ALA A 302 25.25 1.03 1.75
N ILE A 303 26.10 2.04 2.01
CA ILE A 303 27.54 1.84 2.25
C ILE A 303 27.76 0.99 3.52
N GLU A 304 27.07 1.30 4.61
CA GLU A 304 27.24 0.55 5.85
C GLU A 304 26.76 -0.90 5.70
N HIS A 305 25.65 -1.12 4.98
CA HIS A 305 25.17 -2.45 4.64
C HIS A 305 26.20 -3.24 3.79
N ASN A 306 26.68 -2.66 2.68
CA ASN A 306 27.67 -3.32 1.83
C ASN A 306 29.00 -3.59 2.56
N LYS A 307 29.45 -2.70 3.45
CA LYS A 307 30.64 -2.96 4.29
C LYS A 307 30.44 -4.16 5.20
N TRP A 308 29.27 -4.25 5.86
CA TRP A 308 28.94 -5.39 6.70
C TRP A 308 28.89 -6.68 5.86
N ALA A 309 28.26 -6.64 4.69
CA ALA A 309 28.16 -7.77 3.79
C ALA A 309 29.54 -8.25 3.33
N HIS A 310 30.39 -7.32 2.87
CA HIS A 310 31.76 -7.60 2.46
C HIS A 310 32.57 -8.21 3.60
N LYS A 311 32.55 -7.58 4.79
CA LYS A 311 33.29 -8.09 5.95
C LYS A 311 32.85 -9.51 6.32
N THR A 312 31.54 -9.75 6.40
CA THR A 312 30.99 -11.06 6.77
C THR A 312 31.34 -12.12 5.73
N LEU A 313 31.25 -11.78 4.44
CA LEU A 313 31.66 -12.66 3.35
C LEU A 313 33.14 -13.00 3.43
N SER A 314 34.01 -12.00 3.57
CA SER A 314 35.46 -12.18 3.68
C SER A 314 35.86 -13.06 4.86
N GLU A 315 35.28 -12.84 6.04
CA GLU A 315 35.53 -13.67 7.23
C GLU A 315 35.06 -15.11 7.01
N THR A 316 33.92 -15.31 6.36
CA THR A 316 33.37 -16.65 6.10
C THR A 316 34.18 -17.41 5.05
N LEU A 317 34.56 -16.75 3.95
CA LEU A 317 35.42 -17.32 2.91
C LEU A 317 36.81 -17.66 3.44
N THR A 318 37.41 -16.78 4.24
CA THR A 318 38.74 -17.02 4.83
C THR A 318 38.70 -18.23 5.76
N ARG A 319 37.61 -18.42 6.50
CA ARG A 319 37.44 -19.60 7.35
C ARG A 319 37.28 -20.89 6.54
N ALA A 320 36.51 -20.84 5.44
CA ALA A 320 36.38 -21.96 4.52
C ALA A 320 37.72 -22.33 3.88
N PHE A 321 38.44 -21.34 3.36
CA PHE A 321 39.78 -21.49 2.78
C PHE A 321 40.75 -22.15 3.77
N ASN A 322 40.86 -21.59 4.98
CA ASN A 322 41.75 -22.14 6.02
C ASN A 322 41.38 -23.56 6.46
N ASN A 323 40.10 -23.93 6.35
CA ASN A 323 39.69 -25.30 6.63
C ASN A 323 40.12 -26.25 5.51
N ASP A 324 39.90 -25.85 4.27
CA ASP A 324 40.22 -26.67 3.10
C ASP A 324 41.74 -26.82 2.91
N CYS A 325 42.55 -25.83 3.31
CA CYS A 325 44.02 -25.92 3.35
C CYS A 325 44.56 -27.05 4.24
N LYS A 326 43.72 -27.67 5.09
CA LYS A 326 44.14 -28.85 5.88
C LYS A 326 44.29 -30.10 5.01
N ASP A 327 43.51 -30.18 3.94
CA ASP A 327 43.37 -31.38 3.11
C ASP A 327 43.84 -31.14 1.66
N PHE A 328 43.95 -29.87 1.24
CA PHE A 328 44.25 -29.47 -0.13
C PHE A 328 45.39 -28.45 -0.22
N SER A 329 46.00 -28.29 -1.41
CA SER A 329 46.92 -27.18 -1.67
C SER A 329 46.21 -25.82 -1.62
N ASP A 330 46.95 -24.72 -1.43
CA ASP A 330 46.36 -23.37 -1.39
C ASP A 330 45.49 -23.04 -2.63
N SER A 331 45.90 -23.49 -3.82
CA SER A 331 45.10 -23.26 -5.04
C SER A 331 43.78 -24.03 -5.00
N GLU A 332 43.84 -25.31 -4.64
CA GLU A 332 42.65 -26.17 -4.57
C GLU A 332 41.72 -25.75 -3.43
N ALA A 333 42.28 -25.35 -2.28
CA ALA A 333 41.53 -24.81 -1.15
C ALA A 333 40.83 -23.49 -1.53
N PHE A 334 41.49 -22.62 -2.29
CA PHE A 334 40.87 -21.39 -2.79
C PHE A 334 39.72 -21.66 -3.76
N ASP A 335 39.93 -22.57 -4.72
CA ASP A 335 38.89 -22.94 -5.68
C ASP A 335 37.69 -23.58 -4.96
N SER A 336 37.95 -24.52 -4.04
CA SER A 336 36.91 -25.16 -3.21
C SER A 336 36.15 -24.15 -2.34
N ALA A 337 36.87 -23.28 -1.63
CA ALA A 337 36.26 -22.30 -0.73
C ALA A 337 35.43 -21.26 -1.47
N THR A 338 35.74 -20.96 -2.74
CA THR A 338 35.04 -19.93 -3.50
C THR A 338 33.96 -20.48 -4.42
N GLN A 339 34.01 -21.74 -4.89
CA GLN A 339 33.18 -22.29 -5.97
C GLN A 339 31.67 -22.00 -5.87
N ASN A 340 31.13 -21.98 -4.64
CA ASN A 340 29.70 -21.82 -4.37
C ASN A 340 29.29 -20.39 -3.94
N LEU A 341 30.17 -19.41 -4.12
CA LEU A 341 29.80 -18.00 -4.12
C LEU A 341 29.08 -17.67 -5.42
N ASN A 342 27.88 -17.11 -5.32
CA ASN A 342 27.04 -16.74 -6.46
C ASN A 342 26.38 -15.38 -6.21
N ILE A 343 26.28 -14.59 -7.27
CA ILE A 343 25.53 -13.33 -7.29
C ILE A 343 24.42 -13.49 -8.32
N SER A 344 23.21 -13.03 -7.99
CA SER A 344 22.06 -13.07 -8.89
C SER A 344 22.36 -12.38 -10.23
N GLU A 345 21.64 -12.78 -11.29
CA GLU A 345 21.86 -12.24 -12.64
C GLU A 345 21.73 -10.72 -12.72
N ASP A 346 20.89 -10.12 -11.86
CA ASP A 346 20.70 -8.67 -11.77
C ASP A 346 21.74 -7.96 -10.87
N GLY A 347 22.67 -8.72 -10.29
CA GLY A 347 23.73 -8.23 -9.41
C GLY A 347 23.29 -7.90 -7.98
N SER A 348 22.01 -8.05 -7.65
CA SER A 348 21.45 -7.47 -6.41
C SER A 348 21.52 -8.38 -5.19
N PHE A 349 21.82 -9.66 -5.36
CA PHE A 349 21.79 -10.64 -4.27
C PHE A 349 23.00 -11.55 -4.26
N LEU A 350 23.62 -11.66 -3.09
CA LEU A 350 24.79 -12.47 -2.86
C LEU A 350 24.43 -13.70 -2.03
N LYS A 351 24.96 -14.85 -2.45
CA LYS A 351 24.77 -16.13 -1.77
C LYS A 351 26.06 -16.93 -1.77
N TYR A 352 26.39 -17.48 -0.61
CA TYR A 352 27.56 -18.30 -0.37
C TYR A 352 27.16 -19.52 0.46
N ASN A 353 27.59 -20.71 0.02
CA ASN A 353 27.39 -21.94 0.78
C ASN A 353 28.65 -22.79 0.70
N HIS A 354 29.26 -23.14 1.82
CA HIS A 354 30.42 -24.03 1.86
C HIS A 354 30.15 -25.23 2.75
N LEU A 355 30.54 -26.41 2.27
CA LEU A 355 30.46 -27.64 3.04
C LEU A 355 31.71 -27.73 3.92
N MET A 356 31.52 -27.82 5.23
CA MET A 356 32.61 -28.12 6.16
C MET A 356 32.40 -29.49 6.78
N THR A 357 33.41 -30.33 6.64
CA THR A 357 33.56 -31.59 7.38
C THR A 357 34.39 -31.34 8.62
N ASP A 358 33.76 -31.44 9.78
CA ASP A 358 34.42 -31.48 11.07
C ASP A 358 34.49 -32.96 11.52
N PRO A 359 35.65 -33.48 11.94
CA PRO A 359 35.78 -34.87 12.40
C PRO A 359 34.89 -35.24 13.58
N GLU A 360 34.50 -34.27 14.42
CA GLU A 360 33.67 -34.48 15.61
C GLU A 360 32.20 -34.08 15.39
N VAL A 361 31.96 -33.12 14.49
CA VAL A 361 30.62 -32.58 14.21
C VAL A 361 30.21 -32.99 12.81
N LYS A 362 29.13 -33.78 12.70
CA LYS A 362 28.43 -34.07 11.44
C LYS A 362 28.46 -32.86 10.50
N VAL A 363 28.72 -33.11 9.21
CA VAL A 363 28.68 -32.18 8.07
C VAL A 363 27.91 -30.88 8.37
N LYS A 364 28.61 -29.74 8.39
CA LYS A 364 28.04 -28.42 8.68
C LYS A 364 28.17 -27.52 7.46
N TYR A 365 27.09 -26.86 7.08
CA TYR A 365 27.12 -25.84 6.04
C TYR A 365 27.43 -24.46 6.63
N MET A 366 28.44 -23.78 6.08
CA MET A 366 28.60 -22.34 6.25
C MET A 366 27.79 -21.64 5.18
N THR A 367 26.78 -20.89 5.59
CA THR A 367 25.90 -20.18 4.66
C THR A 367 25.94 -18.68 4.95
N PHE A 368 26.01 -17.89 3.89
CA PHE A 368 25.86 -16.44 3.96
C PHE A 368 25.02 -15.98 2.79
N LYS A 369 23.99 -15.18 3.06
CA LYS A 369 23.05 -14.69 2.06
C LYS A 369 22.65 -13.28 2.44
N THR A 370 22.63 -12.36 1.49
CA THR A 370 22.11 -10.99 1.67
C THR A 370 21.98 -10.30 0.32
N ASN A 371 21.19 -9.23 0.25
CA ASN A 371 21.23 -8.35 -0.91
C ASN A 371 22.42 -7.39 -0.84
N ILE A 372 22.92 -6.96 -1.99
CA ILE A 372 24.04 -6.03 -2.10
C ILE A 372 23.63 -4.88 -3.03
N VAL A 373 24.13 -3.68 -2.75
CA VAL A 373 23.67 -2.47 -3.41
C VAL A 373 24.73 -1.97 -4.40
N CYS A 374 24.31 -1.70 -5.63
CA CYS A 374 25.08 -0.98 -6.65
C CYS A 374 24.21 0.13 -7.24
N VAL A 375 24.82 1.28 -7.54
CA VAL A 375 24.14 2.47 -8.07
C VAL A 375 24.68 2.76 -9.46
N LYS A 376 23.81 2.90 -10.46
CA LYS A 376 24.21 3.07 -11.86
C LYS A 376 24.39 4.54 -12.25
N ASN A 377 23.60 5.42 -11.65
CA ASN A 377 23.65 6.85 -11.94
C ASN A 377 24.83 7.50 -11.23
N SER A 378 25.62 8.23 -12.01
CA SER A 378 26.59 9.17 -11.45
C SER A 378 25.92 10.52 -11.17
N SER A 379 26.38 11.22 -10.12
CA SER A 379 25.92 12.57 -9.80
C SER A 379 26.99 13.60 -10.15
N PRO A 380 26.63 14.74 -10.79
CA PRO A 380 27.59 15.83 -11.00
C PRO A 380 27.95 16.55 -9.69
N LYS A 381 27.18 16.37 -8.62
CA LYS A 381 27.53 16.88 -7.29
C LYS A 381 28.68 16.04 -6.73
N GLN A 382 29.83 16.69 -6.53
CA GLN A 382 31.07 16.02 -6.15
C GLN A 382 30.93 15.14 -4.89
N ASP A 383 30.16 15.58 -3.89
CA ASP A 383 30.00 14.82 -2.63
C ASP A 383 29.15 13.56 -2.82
N ILE A 384 28.09 13.63 -3.63
CA ILE A 384 27.25 12.46 -3.95
C ILE A 384 28.05 11.48 -4.82
N GLY A 385 28.76 11.99 -5.85
CA GLY A 385 29.61 11.17 -6.71
C GLY A 385 30.68 10.40 -5.94
N LYS A 386 31.34 11.04 -4.97
CA LYS A 386 32.32 10.36 -4.08
C LYS A 386 31.69 9.22 -3.27
N LEU A 387 30.48 9.43 -2.75
CA LEU A 387 29.78 8.39 -1.97
C LEU A 387 29.33 7.23 -2.86
N VAL A 388 28.79 7.50 -4.05
CA VAL A 388 28.43 6.47 -5.04
C VAL A 388 29.65 5.64 -5.43
N ASN A 389 30.78 6.29 -5.74
CA ASN A 389 32.02 5.59 -6.06
C ASN A 389 32.48 4.70 -4.89
N LYS A 390 32.40 5.20 -3.65
CA LYS A 390 32.74 4.41 -2.47
C LYS A 390 31.84 3.19 -2.30
N LEU A 391 30.53 3.33 -2.53
CA LEU A 391 29.57 2.23 -2.48
C LEU A 391 29.88 1.17 -3.54
N ASN A 392 30.06 1.61 -4.78
CA ASN A 392 30.29 0.72 -5.92
C ASN A 392 31.64 0.01 -5.84
N LEU A 393 32.69 0.65 -5.29
CA LEU A 393 33.98 -0.04 -5.06
C LEU A 393 33.83 -1.25 -4.10
N ILE A 394 33.02 -1.13 -3.06
CA ILE A 394 32.76 -2.25 -2.13
C ILE A 394 31.96 -3.36 -2.84
N TYR A 395 31.00 -2.96 -3.67
CA TYR A 395 30.25 -3.90 -4.50
C TYR A 395 31.15 -4.65 -5.48
N ASP A 396 32.03 -3.93 -6.20
CA ASP A 396 32.94 -4.48 -7.19
C ASP A 396 33.91 -5.49 -6.57
N ASP A 397 34.40 -5.24 -5.35
CA ASP A 397 35.25 -6.21 -4.63
C ASP A 397 34.49 -7.50 -4.27
N MET A 398 33.19 -7.43 -3.93
CA MET A 398 32.34 -8.61 -3.72
C MET A 398 31.97 -9.33 -5.02
N ALA A 399 31.81 -8.57 -6.11
CA ALA A 399 31.40 -9.08 -7.41
C ALA A 399 32.58 -9.49 -8.32
N ASP A 400 33.82 -9.31 -7.87
CA ASP A 400 35.02 -9.69 -8.63
C ASP A 400 34.99 -11.20 -8.96
N PRO A 401 34.96 -11.58 -10.25
CA PRO A 401 35.00 -12.98 -10.67
C PRO A 401 36.25 -13.71 -10.18
N GLN A 402 37.36 -13.01 -9.95
CA GLN A 402 38.59 -13.61 -9.44
C GLN A 402 38.54 -13.87 -7.95
N ARG A 403 37.70 -13.15 -7.18
CA ARG A 403 37.47 -13.33 -5.73
C ARG A 403 38.72 -13.19 -4.84
N LYS A 404 39.88 -12.86 -5.42
CA LYS A 404 41.18 -12.84 -4.75
C LYS A 404 41.26 -11.81 -3.63
N ARG A 405 40.48 -10.73 -3.73
CA ARG A 405 40.43 -9.65 -2.75
C ARG A 405 39.56 -9.96 -1.53
N LEU A 406 38.81 -11.07 -1.58
CA LEU A 406 37.88 -11.43 -0.51
C LEU A 406 38.56 -12.18 0.64
N LEU A 407 39.73 -12.78 0.43
CA LEU A 407 40.49 -13.40 1.51
C LEU A 407 41.16 -12.33 2.38
N ILE A 408 40.95 -12.45 3.69
CA ILE A 408 41.68 -11.67 4.69
C ILE A 408 43.08 -12.28 4.79
N LYS A 409 44.09 -11.45 4.56
CA LYS A 409 45.50 -11.85 4.68
C LYS A 409 45.93 -12.06 6.13
#